data_AF-W5SGE4-F1
#
_entry.id   AF-W5SGE4-F1
#
_cell.length_a   1.000
_cell.length_b   1.000
_cell.length_c   1.000
_cell.angle_alpha   90.00
_cell.angle_beta   90.00
_cell.angle_gamma   90.00
#
_symmetry.space_group_name_H-M   'P 1'
#
loop_
_entity.id
_entity.type
_entity.pdbx_description
1 polymer ?
#
loop_
_entity_poly.entity_id
_entity_poly.type
_entity_poly.pdbx_seq_one_letter_code
_entity_poly.pdbx_strand_id
1 'polypeptide(L)'
;MKSENNLNVAGTETAVNKLIIETLDKIIEGAKTASEAIGDDSDPIGNVAAAAAGGIPGVGIENLVKGIKAIVDVVLKGVGSADAGDDKKAENLTSRNNDGAGKLFANAADADPKKSAADAAKAVGAVTGADILQAISKGNEGDAVKLAKHSAAAGAEANKKDAVIAGGIALRAMAKDGKFAGPNAADADAKKAVEGAAISAVTKALDTLTIAIRRTIDGGLKTVKEAMKINTNDIPISPEPNTPKTTTN
;
A
#
# COMPACT_ATOMS: atom_id res chain seq x y z
N MET A 1 -8.88 -30.00 -24.17
CA MET A 1 -8.14 -28.81 -24.65
C MET A 1 -6.86 -29.18 -25.41
N LYS A 2 -6.11 -30.23 -25.03
CA LYS A 2 -4.96 -30.74 -25.81
C LYS A 2 -5.33 -31.74 -26.93
N SER A 3 -6.58 -31.78 -27.39
CA SER A 3 -6.90 -32.55 -28.60
C SER A 3 -6.26 -31.85 -29.80
N GLU A 4 -5.77 -32.63 -30.76
CA GLU A 4 -4.77 -32.26 -31.76
C GLU A 4 -5.11 -31.09 -32.72
N ASN A 5 -6.27 -30.42 -32.56
CA ASN A 5 -6.78 -29.40 -33.48
C ASN A 5 -7.17 -28.04 -32.84
N ASN A 6 -6.81 -27.74 -31.58
CA ASN A 6 -7.06 -26.41 -31.01
C ASN A 6 -5.84 -25.47 -31.15
N LEU A 7 -5.87 -24.61 -32.17
CA LEU A 7 -4.79 -23.66 -32.51
C LEU A 7 -4.57 -22.56 -31.44
N ASN A 8 -5.50 -22.36 -30.50
CA ASN A 8 -5.44 -21.27 -29.51
C ASN A 8 -4.82 -21.71 -28.17
N VAL A 9 -4.50 -23.00 -27.99
CA VAL A 9 -4.00 -23.56 -26.72
C VAL A 9 -2.71 -22.88 -26.28
N ALA A 10 -1.71 -22.78 -27.16
CA ALA A 10 -0.40 -22.20 -26.81
C ALA A 10 -0.49 -20.70 -26.44
N GLY A 11 -1.35 -19.94 -27.13
CA GLY A 11 -1.61 -18.54 -26.82
C GLY A 11 -2.34 -18.36 -25.49
N THR A 12 -3.33 -19.20 -25.22
CA THR A 12 -4.06 -19.22 -23.94
C THR A 12 -3.14 -19.60 -22.79
N GLU A 13 -2.33 -20.64 -22.95
CA GLU A 13 -1.34 -21.08 -21.97
C GLU A 13 -0.34 -19.97 -21.64
N THR A 14 0.17 -19.27 -22.67
CA THR A 14 1.06 -18.12 -22.48
C THR A 14 0.38 -16.99 -21.69
N ALA A 15 -0.86 -16.64 -22.04
CA ALA A 15 -1.61 -15.58 -21.36
C ALA A 15 -1.91 -15.93 -19.89
N VAL A 16 -2.27 -17.19 -19.62
CA VAL A 16 -2.52 -17.70 -18.27
C VAL A 16 -1.24 -17.69 -17.45
N ASN A 17 -0.14 -18.22 -17.98
CA ASN A 17 1.15 -18.25 -17.29
C ASN A 17 1.64 -16.83 -16.97
N LYS A 18 1.42 -15.88 -17.88
CA LYS A 18 1.74 -14.47 -17.65
C LYS A 18 0.93 -13.88 -16.49
N LEU A 19 -0.39 -14.11 -16.46
CA LEU A 19 -1.25 -13.64 -15.37
C LEU A 19 -0.84 -14.24 -14.02
N ILE A 20 -0.47 -15.52 -13.98
CA ILE A 20 -0.05 -16.17 -12.74
C ILE A 20 1.32 -15.63 -12.30
N ILE A 21 2.36 -15.84 -13.12
CA ILE A 21 3.76 -15.64 -12.72
C ILE A 21 4.12 -14.16 -12.62
N GLU A 22 3.67 -13.33 -13.57
CA GLU A 22 4.05 -11.92 -13.58
C GLU A 22 3.18 -11.05 -12.68
N THR A 23 2.01 -11.55 -12.25
CA THR A 23 1.02 -10.76 -11.51
C THR A 23 0.60 -11.42 -10.20
N LEU A 24 -0.12 -12.54 -10.23
CA LEU A 24 -0.70 -13.14 -9.03
C LEU A 24 0.36 -13.59 -8.02
N ASP A 25 1.41 -14.28 -8.48
CA ASP A 25 2.48 -14.76 -7.62
C ASP A 25 3.18 -13.60 -6.89
N LYS A 26 3.48 -12.51 -7.62
CA LYS A 26 4.10 -11.31 -7.02
C LYS A 26 3.18 -10.60 -6.02
N ILE A 27 1.88 -10.53 -6.30
CA ILE A 27 0.91 -9.95 -5.36
C ILE A 27 0.83 -10.82 -4.10
N ILE A 28 0.80 -12.14 -4.24
CA ILE A 28 0.75 -13.09 -3.13
C ILE A 28 2.03 -13.00 -2.28
N GLU A 29 3.21 -13.02 -2.91
CA GLU A 29 4.49 -12.89 -2.22
C GLU A 29 4.64 -11.56 -1.49
N GLY A 30 4.25 -10.46 -2.15
CA GLY A 30 4.25 -9.13 -1.55
C GLY A 30 3.31 -9.03 -0.35
N ALA A 31 2.08 -9.57 -0.49
CA ALA A 31 1.10 -9.59 0.58
C ALA A 31 1.55 -10.44 1.77
N LYS A 32 2.13 -11.62 1.50
CA LYS A 32 2.72 -12.48 2.52
C LYS A 32 3.82 -11.75 3.28
N THR A 33 4.78 -11.16 2.57
CA THR A 33 5.90 -10.41 3.18
C THR A 33 5.40 -9.26 4.05
N ALA A 34 4.39 -8.51 3.58
CA ALA A 34 3.79 -7.43 4.37
C ALA A 34 3.05 -7.97 5.61
N SER A 35 2.27 -9.04 5.47
CA SER A 35 1.54 -9.64 6.59
C SER A 35 2.46 -10.23 7.67
N GLU A 36 3.57 -10.85 7.27
CA GLU A 36 4.57 -11.40 8.20
C GLU A 36 5.30 -10.27 8.95
N ALA A 37 5.50 -9.12 8.32
CA ALA A 37 6.10 -7.96 8.96
C ALA A 37 5.21 -7.33 10.04
N ILE A 38 3.89 -7.36 9.85
CA ILE A 38 2.90 -6.89 10.83
C ILE A 38 2.72 -7.94 11.94
N GLY A 39 2.70 -9.22 11.58
CA GLY A 39 2.56 -10.33 12.51
C GLY A 39 1.20 -10.34 13.20
N ASP A 40 1.22 -10.61 14.50
CA ASP A 40 0.07 -10.72 15.41
C ASP A 40 -0.20 -9.42 16.19
N ASP A 41 0.18 -8.26 15.64
CA ASP A 41 -0.05 -6.99 16.31
C ASP A 41 -1.54 -6.76 16.62
N SER A 42 -1.80 -6.25 17.82
CA SER A 42 -3.14 -5.93 18.32
C SER A 42 -3.29 -4.45 18.71
N ASP A 43 -2.23 -3.66 18.53
CA ASP A 43 -2.28 -2.22 18.71
C ASP A 43 -3.22 -1.57 17.67
N PRO A 44 -3.89 -0.46 18.04
CA PRO A 44 -4.75 0.26 17.10
C PRO A 44 -3.92 0.94 16.01
N ILE A 45 -4.45 1.04 14.78
CA ILE A 45 -3.80 1.78 13.67
C ILE A 45 -3.44 3.22 14.06
N GLY A 46 -4.30 3.89 14.83
CA GLY A 46 -4.06 5.22 15.39
C GLY A 46 -3.31 5.21 16.72
N ASN A 47 -2.33 4.34 16.93
CA ASN A 47 -1.66 4.20 18.24
C ASN A 47 -0.89 5.48 18.60
N VAL A 48 -1.48 6.32 19.44
CA VAL A 48 -0.84 7.52 20.00
C VAL A 48 -0.38 7.23 21.42
N ALA A 49 0.87 7.54 21.72
CA ALA A 49 1.42 7.37 23.06
C ALA A 49 0.63 8.15 24.12
N ALA A 50 0.79 7.73 25.38
CA ALA A 50 0.20 8.45 26.51
C ALA A 50 0.72 9.90 26.57
N ALA A 51 0.02 10.73 27.35
CA ALA A 51 0.48 12.10 27.60
C ALA A 51 1.90 12.08 28.17
N ALA A 52 2.72 13.04 27.74
CA ALA A 52 4.14 13.18 28.05
C ALA A 52 5.04 12.01 27.58
N ALA A 53 4.56 11.11 26.72
CA ALA A 53 5.36 10.03 26.14
C ALA A 53 5.67 10.26 24.65
N GLY A 54 6.83 9.77 24.21
CA GLY A 54 7.25 9.78 22.82
C GLY A 54 6.69 8.63 21.99
N GLY A 55 6.84 8.75 20.67
CA GLY A 55 6.49 7.71 19.72
C GLY A 55 7.54 6.62 19.61
N ILE A 56 7.15 5.49 19.01
CA ILE A 56 8.00 4.33 18.77
C ILE A 56 7.87 3.95 17.29
N PRO A 57 8.98 3.81 16.52
CA PRO A 57 8.93 3.37 15.12
C PRO A 57 8.12 2.10 14.85
N GLY A 58 8.16 1.18 15.80
CA GLY A 58 7.72 -0.18 15.57
C GLY A 58 8.81 -1.00 14.88
N VAL A 59 8.51 -2.26 14.65
CA VAL A 59 9.40 -3.26 14.06
C VAL A 59 8.89 -3.70 12.68
N GLY A 60 9.79 -4.23 11.85
CA GLY A 60 9.41 -4.85 10.57
C GLY A 60 9.13 -3.87 9.41
N ILE A 61 9.32 -2.55 9.59
CA ILE A 61 9.05 -1.54 8.55
C ILE A 61 9.72 -1.91 7.21
N GLU A 62 10.96 -2.40 7.23
CA GLU A 62 11.69 -2.78 6.01
C GLU A 62 10.99 -3.86 5.20
N ASN A 63 10.42 -4.85 5.87
CA ASN A 63 9.72 -5.95 5.20
C ASN A 63 8.30 -5.54 4.80
N LEU A 64 7.63 -4.74 5.63
CA LEU A 64 6.34 -4.14 5.30
C LEU A 64 6.44 -3.32 3.99
N VAL A 65 7.44 -2.45 3.90
CA VAL A 65 7.69 -1.62 2.71
C VAL A 65 8.04 -2.48 1.49
N LYS A 66 8.90 -3.49 1.65
CA LYS A 66 9.22 -4.43 0.56
C LYS A 66 7.98 -5.13 0.02
N GLY A 67 7.13 -5.63 0.91
CA GLY A 67 5.89 -6.30 0.55
C GLY A 67 4.93 -5.39 -0.19
N ILE A 68 4.66 -4.19 0.35
CA ILE A 68 3.81 -3.19 -0.31
C ILE A 68 4.37 -2.79 -1.67
N LYS A 69 5.69 -2.52 -1.75
CA LYS A 69 6.36 -2.14 -2.99
C LYS A 69 6.20 -3.21 -4.07
N ALA A 70 6.39 -4.49 -3.73
CA ALA A 70 6.24 -5.59 -4.69
C ALA A 70 4.84 -5.63 -5.32
N ILE A 71 3.79 -5.35 -4.54
CA ILE A 71 2.42 -5.25 -5.05
C ILE A 71 2.27 -4.00 -5.92
N VAL A 72 2.69 -2.83 -5.43
CA VAL A 72 2.55 -1.53 -6.12
C VAL A 72 3.26 -1.52 -7.48
N ASP A 73 4.47 -2.08 -7.56
CA ASP A 73 5.24 -2.19 -8.80
C ASP A 73 4.51 -3.01 -9.87
N VAL A 74 3.58 -3.88 -9.48
CA VAL A 74 2.73 -4.65 -10.40
C VAL A 74 1.45 -3.89 -10.75
N VAL A 75 0.76 -3.31 -9.76
CA VAL A 75 -0.65 -2.89 -9.91
C VAL A 75 -0.86 -1.39 -10.11
N LEU A 76 0.15 -0.54 -9.85
CA LEU A 76 0.03 0.93 -9.91
C LEU A 76 1.11 1.62 -10.76
N LYS A 77 1.60 0.95 -11.81
CA LYS A 77 2.59 1.51 -12.73
C LYS A 77 2.13 2.85 -13.30
N GLY A 78 2.83 3.93 -12.96
CA GLY A 78 2.56 5.28 -13.46
C GLY A 78 1.32 5.98 -12.87
N VAL A 79 0.77 5.49 -11.75
CA VAL A 79 -0.39 6.10 -11.08
C VAL A 79 0.02 6.68 -9.72
N GLY A 80 -0.33 7.94 -9.49
CA GLY A 80 0.07 8.70 -8.30
C GLY A 80 1.50 9.23 -8.37
N SER A 81 1.89 10.00 -7.35
CA SER A 81 3.21 10.60 -7.24
C SER A 81 3.69 10.64 -5.80
N ALA A 82 4.91 10.15 -5.56
CA ALA A 82 5.58 10.30 -4.26
C ALA A 82 5.86 11.78 -3.90
N ASP A 83 5.76 12.65 -4.90
CA ASP A 83 6.00 14.09 -4.82
C ASP A 83 4.72 14.92 -4.75
N ALA A 84 3.56 14.29 -4.52
CA ALA A 84 2.28 14.98 -4.48
C ALA A 84 2.12 15.88 -3.25
N GLY A 85 1.37 16.96 -3.44
CA GLY A 85 1.17 18.03 -2.47
C GLY A 85 2.39 18.93 -2.32
N ASP A 86 2.37 19.75 -1.27
CA ASP A 86 3.42 20.72 -0.98
C ASP A 86 4.14 20.41 0.34
N ASP A 87 5.21 21.17 0.60
CA ASP A 87 6.02 21.08 1.81
C ASP A 87 5.51 21.99 2.94
N LYS A 88 4.32 22.57 2.82
CA LYS A 88 3.82 23.61 3.73
C LYS A 88 3.07 23.01 4.90
N LYS A 89 3.35 23.54 6.10
CA LYS A 89 2.65 23.17 7.33
C LYS A 89 1.33 23.91 7.49
N ALA A 90 0.33 23.23 8.04
CA ALA A 90 -1.03 23.78 8.19
C ALA A 90 -1.11 25.08 9.02
N GLU A 91 -0.21 25.28 9.99
CA GLU A 91 -0.26 26.42 10.92
C GLU A 91 -0.15 27.79 10.22
N ASN A 92 0.80 27.92 9.30
CA ASN A 92 1.20 29.23 8.76
C ASN A 92 1.69 29.16 7.30
N LEU A 93 1.55 28.00 6.65
CA LEU A 93 1.97 27.76 5.27
C LEU A 93 3.47 28.01 5.01
N THR A 94 4.33 27.98 6.04
CA THR A 94 5.78 27.88 5.82
C THR A 94 6.19 26.44 5.57
N SER A 95 7.38 26.21 5.01
CA SER A 95 7.89 24.85 4.82
C SER A 95 8.01 24.12 6.17
N ARG A 96 7.72 22.82 6.16
CA ARG A 96 7.91 21.92 7.31
C ARG A 96 9.38 21.85 7.68
N ASN A 97 9.67 21.84 8.97
CA ASN A 97 10.98 21.50 9.51
C ASN A 97 10.82 20.31 10.47
N ASN A 98 11.59 20.25 11.55
CA ASN A 98 11.39 19.38 12.70
C ASN A 98 10.14 19.71 13.55
N ASP A 99 9.12 20.26 12.91
CA ASP A 99 7.85 20.73 13.47
C ASP A 99 6.66 20.15 12.68
N GLY A 100 5.45 20.64 12.96
CA GLY A 100 4.23 20.15 12.30
C GLY A 100 4.07 18.64 12.48
N ALA A 101 3.65 17.95 11.40
CA ALA A 101 3.45 16.50 11.42
C ALA A 101 4.74 15.71 11.73
N GLY A 102 5.92 16.31 11.54
CA GLY A 102 7.20 15.69 11.89
C GLY A 102 7.33 15.36 13.38
N LYS A 103 6.65 16.11 14.27
CA LYS A 103 6.67 15.85 15.72
C LYS A 103 5.99 14.54 16.11
N LEU A 104 5.04 14.06 15.31
CA LEU A 104 4.35 12.79 15.57
C LEU A 104 5.29 11.58 15.54
N PHE A 105 6.45 11.72 14.90
CA PHE A 105 7.45 10.65 14.80
C PHE A 105 8.56 10.76 15.85
N ALA A 106 8.58 11.83 16.66
CA ALA A 106 9.61 12.03 17.66
C ALA A 106 9.54 10.97 18.77
N ASN A 107 10.69 10.69 19.40
CA ASN A 107 10.77 9.85 20.61
C ASN A 107 10.55 10.65 21.91
N ALA A 108 10.11 11.91 21.79
CA ALA A 108 9.69 12.77 22.88
C ALA A 108 8.22 13.14 22.70
N ALA A 109 7.59 13.60 23.79
CA ALA A 109 6.22 14.09 23.73
C ALA A 109 6.11 15.29 22.77
N ASP A 110 4.98 15.39 22.10
CA ASP A 110 4.69 16.49 21.21
C ASP A 110 4.37 17.76 22.01
N ALA A 111 5.25 18.76 21.89
CA ALA A 111 5.09 20.05 22.54
C ALA A 111 3.96 20.92 21.94
N ASP A 112 3.52 20.63 20.70
CA ASP A 112 2.49 21.39 19.99
C ASP A 112 1.45 20.45 19.33
N PRO A 113 0.76 19.62 20.10
CA PRO A 113 0.01 18.48 19.57
C PRO A 113 -1.14 18.88 18.63
N LYS A 114 -1.77 20.04 18.83
CA LYS A 114 -2.81 20.55 17.92
C LYS A 114 -2.25 20.92 16.55
N LYS A 115 -1.04 21.47 16.50
CA LYS A 115 -0.40 21.93 15.25
C LYS A 115 0.07 20.74 14.43
N SER A 116 0.69 19.77 15.08
CA SER A 116 1.13 18.53 14.43
C SER A 116 -0.04 17.69 13.93
N ALA A 117 -1.10 17.57 14.73
CA ALA A 117 -2.31 16.86 14.33
C ALA A 117 -3.02 17.53 13.15
N ALA A 118 -3.15 18.86 13.17
CA ALA A 118 -3.73 19.62 12.05
C ALA A 118 -2.89 19.47 10.77
N ASP A 119 -1.56 19.50 10.88
CA ASP A 119 -0.67 19.32 9.74
C ASP A 119 -0.69 17.89 9.18
N ALA A 120 -0.79 16.88 10.05
CA ALA A 120 -0.97 15.50 9.63
C ALA A 120 -2.30 15.31 8.88
N ALA A 121 -3.39 15.87 9.40
CA ALA A 121 -4.69 15.86 8.73
C ALA A 121 -4.65 16.58 7.38
N LYS A 122 -3.96 17.72 7.28
CA LYS A 122 -3.74 18.45 6.02
C LYS A 122 -2.97 17.59 5.01
N ALA A 123 -1.85 17.00 5.42
CA ALA A 123 -1.02 16.19 4.54
C ALA A 123 -1.79 14.99 3.98
N VAL A 124 -2.47 14.25 4.85
CA VAL A 124 -3.30 13.10 4.46
C VAL A 124 -4.50 13.55 3.61
N GLY A 125 -5.10 14.69 3.91
CA GLY A 125 -6.22 15.27 3.15
C GLY A 125 -5.84 15.69 1.73
N ALA A 126 -4.63 16.23 1.54
CA ALA A 126 -4.14 16.78 0.29
C ALA A 126 -3.75 15.74 -0.77
N VAL A 127 -3.63 14.45 -0.39
CA VAL A 127 -3.11 13.40 -1.27
C VAL A 127 -4.09 12.25 -1.48
N THR A 128 -3.89 11.50 -2.56
CA THR A 128 -4.63 10.28 -2.87
C THR A 128 -3.94 9.05 -2.27
N GLY A 129 -4.64 7.92 -2.19
CA GLY A 129 -4.02 6.66 -1.78
C GLY A 129 -2.91 6.18 -2.72
N ALA A 130 -2.99 6.51 -4.01
CA ALA A 130 -1.93 6.19 -4.97
C ALA A 130 -0.65 6.97 -4.65
N ASP A 131 -0.77 8.26 -4.30
CA ASP A 131 0.37 9.09 -3.90
C ASP A 131 1.05 8.56 -2.63
N ILE A 132 0.25 8.15 -1.64
CA ILE A 132 0.73 7.50 -0.41
C ILE A 132 1.51 6.22 -0.75
N LEU A 133 0.93 5.34 -1.57
CA LEU A 133 1.56 4.09 -1.98
C LEU A 133 2.84 4.33 -2.80
N GLN A 134 2.88 5.36 -3.65
CA GLN A 134 4.09 5.71 -4.40
C GLN A 134 5.20 6.26 -3.48
N ALA A 135 4.86 7.05 -2.47
CA ALA A 135 5.82 7.51 -1.47
C ALA A 135 6.45 6.33 -0.70
N ILE A 136 5.64 5.34 -0.33
CA ILE A 136 6.10 4.08 0.31
C ILE A 136 6.97 3.27 -0.66
N SER A 137 6.57 3.18 -1.93
CA SER A 137 7.22 2.33 -2.94
C SER A 137 8.54 2.87 -3.48
N LYS A 138 8.99 4.03 -2.98
CA LYS A 138 10.40 4.46 -3.07
C LYS A 138 11.35 3.51 -2.33
N GLY A 139 10.83 2.61 -1.50
CA GLY A 139 11.62 1.56 -0.83
C GLY A 139 12.27 2.04 0.45
N ASN A 140 13.17 1.22 1.01
CA ASN A 140 13.71 1.40 2.36
C ASN A 140 14.52 2.69 2.57
N GLU A 141 15.02 3.27 1.50
CA GLU A 141 15.77 4.55 1.52
C GLU A 141 14.87 5.76 1.21
N GLY A 142 13.60 5.51 0.90
CA GLY A 142 12.60 6.54 0.62
C GLY A 142 12.28 7.38 1.86
N ASP A 143 11.92 8.65 1.63
CA ASP A 143 11.67 9.60 2.71
C ASP A 143 10.52 9.19 3.63
N ALA A 144 9.48 8.53 3.10
CA ALA A 144 8.37 8.03 3.92
C ALA A 144 8.84 6.98 4.95
N VAL A 145 9.79 6.13 4.56
CA VAL A 145 10.37 5.11 5.44
C VAL A 145 11.29 5.73 6.47
N LYS A 146 12.14 6.68 6.06
CA LYS A 146 12.98 7.45 6.99
C LYS A 146 12.12 8.17 8.04
N LEU A 147 11.01 8.77 7.59
CA LEU A 147 10.03 9.41 8.47
C LEU A 147 9.43 8.42 9.47
N ALA A 148 8.91 7.28 8.98
CA ALA A 148 8.31 6.25 9.83
C ALA A 148 9.31 5.64 10.84
N LYS A 149 10.60 5.58 10.48
CA LYS A 149 11.67 5.09 11.37
C LYS A 149 12.26 6.14 12.30
N HIS A 150 11.87 7.40 12.16
CA HIS A 150 12.43 8.47 12.96
C HIS A 150 12.23 8.21 14.46
N SER A 151 13.30 8.42 15.23
CA SER A 151 13.36 8.13 16.66
C SER A 151 14.34 9.06 17.38
N ALA A 152 14.26 10.36 17.08
CA ALA A 152 14.98 11.40 17.80
C ALA A 152 13.98 12.30 18.56
N ALA A 153 14.48 13.08 19.51
CA ALA A 153 13.63 13.95 20.34
C ALA A 153 13.05 15.12 19.54
N ALA A 154 13.81 15.66 18.60
CA ALA A 154 13.30 16.61 17.63
C ALA A 154 12.34 15.91 16.66
N GLY A 155 11.38 16.66 16.11
CA GLY A 155 10.56 16.16 15.01
C GLY A 155 11.42 15.74 13.81
N ALA A 156 10.81 14.96 12.92
CA ALA A 156 11.50 14.41 11.77
C ALA A 156 11.88 15.45 10.70
N GLU A 157 12.65 15.02 9.69
CA GLU A 157 13.35 15.86 8.72
C GLU A 157 12.52 16.95 8.01
N ALA A 158 13.22 18.01 7.58
CA ALA A 158 12.63 19.18 6.93
C ALA A 158 12.11 18.95 5.49
N ASN A 159 11.26 19.87 5.04
CA ASN A 159 10.75 20.02 3.67
C ASN A 159 10.07 18.78 3.09
N LYS A 160 9.48 17.93 3.93
CA LYS A 160 8.74 16.75 3.46
C LYS A 160 7.39 17.16 2.88
N LYS A 161 7.11 16.64 1.69
CA LYS A 161 5.84 16.85 1.00
C LYS A 161 4.70 16.07 1.63
N ASP A 162 3.47 16.48 1.33
CA ASP A 162 2.27 15.84 1.87
C ASP A 162 2.22 14.32 1.63
N ALA A 163 2.60 13.84 0.43
CA ALA A 163 2.63 12.41 0.13
C ALA A 163 3.63 11.63 1.00
N VAL A 164 4.77 12.24 1.29
CA VAL A 164 5.80 11.65 2.17
C VAL A 164 5.32 11.62 3.61
N ILE A 165 4.70 12.69 4.11
CA ILE A 165 4.13 12.74 5.45
C ILE A 165 3.03 11.68 5.59
N ALA A 166 2.08 11.63 4.65
CA ALA A 166 0.99 10.66 4.66
C ALA A 166 1.51 9.21 4.51
N GLY A 167 2.53 8.98 3.68
CA GLY A 167 3.22 7.70 3.55
C GLY A 167 3.89 7.24 4.84
N GLY A 168 4.63 8.14 5.52
CA GLY A 168 5.24 7.81 6.80
C GLY A 168 4.21 7.60 7.92
N ILE A 169 3.12 8.36 7.93
CA ILE A 169 2.00 8.14 8.86
C ILE A 169 1.42 6.74 8.63
N ALA A 170 1.08 6.40 7.38
CA ALA A 170 0.54 5.08 7.07
C ALA A 170 1.51 3.95 7.47
N LEU A 171 2.81 4.10 7.22
CA LEU A 171 3.81 3.10 7.61
C LEU A 171 3.92 2.96 9.13
N ARG A 172 4.01 4.07 9.88
CA ARG A 172 4.09 4.03 11.35
C ARG A 172 2.83 3.42 11.96
N ALA A 173 1.67 3.66 11.36
CA ALA A 173 0.39 3.13 11.78
C ALA A 173 0.22 1.62 11.49
N MET A 174 0.88 1.10 10.45
CA MET A 174 0.84 -0.32 10.08
C MET A 174 2.01 -1.13 10.65
N ALA A 175 3.10 -0.48 11.07
CA ALA A 175 4.25 -1.15 11.63
C ALA A 175 3.90 -1.79 12.98
N LYS A 176 4.41 -3.01 13.21
CA LYS A 176 4.19 -3.72 14.47
C LYS A 176 4.73 -2.91 15.64
N ASP A 177 3.94 -2.70 16.69
CA ASP A 177 4.27 -1.86 17.85
C ASP A 177 4.53 -0.37 17.49
N GLY A 178 4.13 0.04 16.28
CA GLY A 178 4.27 1.41 15.79
C GLY A 178 3.39 2.37 16.59
N LYS A 179 3.96 3.52 16.97
CA LYS A 179 3.31 4.48 17.85
C LYS A 179 3.72 5.92 17.53
N PHE A 180 2.74 6.81 17.48
CA PHE A 180 2.94 8.25 17.36
C PHE A 180 3.22 8.89 18.72
N ALA A 181 3.95 10.01 18.72
CA ALA A 181 4.20 10.80 19.92
C ALA A 181 2.88 11.28 20.55
N GLY A 182 2.81 11.17 21.87
CA GLY A 182 1.68 11.65 22.67
C GLY A 182 1.81 13.15 22.95
N PRO A 183 0.72 13.82 23.32
CA PRO A 183 0.75 15.25 23.64
C PRO A 183 1.52 15.51 24.95
N ASN A 184 2.20 16.65 25.07
CA ASN A 184 2.95 17.03 26.28
C ASN A 184 2.08 17.12 27.54
N ALA A 185 0.81 17.47 27.38
CA ALA A 185 -0.24 17.43 28.39
C ALA A 185 -1.45 16.68 27.82
N ALA A 186 -2.41 16.29 28.67
CA ALA A 186 -3.61 15.61 28.19
C ALA A 186 -4.39 16.51 27.20
N ASP A 187 -4.34 16.16 25.91
CA ASP A 187 -5.07 16.82 24.83
C ASP A 187 -5.79 15.75 23.99
N ALA A 188 -7.04 15.49 24.37
CA ALA A 188 -7.85 14.44 23.75
C ALA A 188 -8.20 14.76 22.29
N ASP A 189 -8.35 16.03 21.94
CA ASP A 189 -8.73 16.45 20.59
C ASP A 189 -7.57 16.30 19.62
N ALA A 190 -6.36 16.71 20.02
CA ALA A 190 -5.17 16.47 19.23
C ALA A 190 -4.92 14.98 19.01
N LYS A 191 -5.05 14.17 20.07
CA LYS A 191 -4.92 12.70 19.97
C LYS A 191 -5.91 12.11 18.95
N LYS A 192 -7.20 12.46 19.04
CA LYS A 192 -8.24 12.00 18.09
C LYS A 192 -7.95 12.44 16.66
N ALA A 193 -7.41 13.64 16.45
CA ALA A 193 -7.05 14.12 15.13
C ALA A 193 -5.89 13.33 14.53
N VAL A 194 -4.88 12.95 15.33
CA VAL A 194 -3.80 12.04 14.89
C VAL A 194 -4.34 10.66 14.56
N GLU A 195 -5.20 10.09 15.42
CA GLU A 195 -5.88 8.82 15.16
C GLU A 195 -6.65 8.85 13.83
N GLY A 196 -7.43 9.90 13.59
CA GLY A 196 -8.19 10.09 12.37
C GLY A 196 -7.30 10.23 11.13
N ALA A 197 -6.18 10.95 11.24
CA ALA A 197 -5.21 11.07 10.15
C ALA A 197 -4.53 9.72 9.83
N ALA A 198 -4.14 8.95 10.84
CA ALA A 198 -3.56 7.62 10.68
C ALA A 198 -4.51 6.64 10.00
N ILE A 199 -5.75 6.54 10.51
CA ILE A 199 -6.79 5.69 9.92
C ILE A 199 -7.05 6.11 8.48
N SER A 200 -7.20 7.41 8.21
CA SER A 200 -7.45 7.91 6.85
C SER A 200 -6.31 7.60 5.89
N ALA A 201 -5.05 7.70 6.33
CA ALA A 201 -3.89 7.39 5.50
C ALA A 201 -3.85 5.90 5.12
N VAL A 202 -4.05 5.02 6.10
CA VAL A 202 -4.08 3.57 5.90
C VAL A 202 -5.27 3.16 5.04
N THR A 203 -6.47 3.64 5.32
CA THR A 203 -7.67 3.35 4.52
C THR A 203 -7.49 3.79 3.07
N LYS A 204 -7.02 5.02 2.82
CA LYS A 204 -6.75 5.51 1.46
C LYS A 204 -5.77 4.60 0.70
N ALA A 205 -4.68 4.21 1.35
CA ALA A 205 -3.68 3.32 0.76
C ALA A 205 -4.26 1.94 0.44
N LEU A 206 -4.90 1.29 1.42
CA LEU A 206 -5.44 -0.07 1.26
C LEU A 206 -6.61 -0.14 0.28
N ASP A 207 -7.51 0.84 0.27
CA ASP A 207 -8.61 0.90 -0.71
C ASP A 207 -8.08 1.06 -2.12
N THR A 208 -7.09 1.93 -2.31
CA THR A 208 -6.45 2.12 -3.62
C THR A 208 -5.72 0.85 -4.07
N LEU A 209 -4.98 0.21 -3.17
CA LEU A 209 -4.26 -1.04 -3.46
C LEU A 209 -5.25 -2.14 -3.85
N THR A 210 -6.36 -2.27 -3.12
CA THR A 210 -7.43 -3.25 -3.39
C THR A 210 -8.04 -3.03 -4.77
N ILE A 211 -8.39 -1.79 -5.11
CA ILE A 211 -8.95 -1.44 -6.42
C ILE A 211 -7.94 -1.73 -7.54
N ALA A 212 -6.66 -1.39 -7.32
CA ALA A 212 -5.60 -1.62 -8.30
C ALA A 212 -5.35 -3.11 -8.55
N ILE A 213 -5.34 -3.94 -7.51
CA ILE A 213 -5.24 -5.40 -7.63
C ILE A 213 -6.39 -5.94 -8.48
N ARG A 214 -7.65 -5.57 -8.17
CA ARG A 214 -8.82 -6.02 -8.95
C ARG A 214 -8.72 -5.63 -10.42
N ARG A 215 -8.41 -4.36 -10.71
CA ARG A 215 -8.23 -3.86 -12.09
C ARG A 215 -7.14 -4.62 -12.84
N THR A 216 -6.03 -4.96 -12.17
CA THR A 216 -4.93 -5.70 -12.77
C THR A 216 -5.34 -7.14 -13.11
N ILE A 217 -6.04 -7.81 -12.18
CA ILE A 217 -6.57 -9.16 -12.39
C ILE A 217 -7.61 -9.18 -13.51
N ASP A 218 -8.56 -8.23 -13.50
CA ASP A 218 -9.60 -8.10 -14.53
C ASP A 218 -8.97 -7.89 -15.91
N GLY A 219 -7.95 -7.03 -16.01
CA GLY A 219 -7.18 -6.83 -17.23
C GLY A 219 -6.50 -8.12 -17.72
N GLY A 220 -5.85 -8.85 -16.82
CA GLY A 220 -5.23 -10.13 -17.14
C GLY A 220 -6.22 -11.20 -17.61
N LEU A 221 -7.36 -11.33 -16.92
CA LEU A 221 -8.44 -12.25 -17.31
C LEU A 221 -9.04 -11.89 -18.67
N LYS A 222 -9.14 -10.60 -18.99
CA LYS A 222 -9.56 -10.14 -20.32
C LYS A 222 -8.57 -10.58 -21.40
N THR A 223 -7.26 -10.44 -21.15
CA THR A 223 -6.23 -10.94 -22.07
C THR A 223 -6.30 -12.46 -22.26
N VAL A 224 -6.54 -13.23 -21.20
CA VAL A 224 -6.77 -14.68 -21.32
C VAL A 224 -7.99 -14.97 -22.18
N LYS A 225 -9.10 -14.29 -21.94
CA LYS A 225 -10.33 -14.44 -22.73
C LYS A 225 -10.10 -14.14 -24.21
N GLU A 226 -9.36 -13.08 -24.52
CA GLU A 226 -8.97 -12.72 -25.89
C GLU A 226 -8.09 -13.80 -26.52
N ALA A 227 -7.14 -14.38 -25.78
CA ALA A 227 -6.27 -15.45 -26.27
C ALA A 227 -7.02 -16.76 -26.55
N MET A 228 -8.12 -17.03 -25.82
CA MET A 228 -8.98 -18.19 -26.08
C MET A 228 -9.72 -18.10 -27.43
N LYS A 229 -9.92 -16.87 -27.96
CA LYS A 229 -10.62 -16.57 -29.22
C LYS A 229 -11.95 -17.33 -29.41
N ILE A 230 -12.69 -17.57 -28.32
CA ILE A 230 -14.00 -18.23 -28.38
C ILE A 230 -15.02 -17.21 -28.90
N ASN A 231 -15.58 -17.48 -30.09
CA ASN A 231 -16.68 -16.73 -30.67
C ASN A 231 -18.03 -17.39 -30.34
N THR A 232 -19.12 -16.61 -30.34
CA THR A 232 -20.49 -17.14 -30.18
C THR A 232 -20.92 -18.09 -31.30
N ASN A 233 -20.19 -18.09 -32.42
CA ASN A 233 -20.45 -18.93 -33.59
C ASN A 233 -19.51 -20.14 -33.67
N ASP A 234 -18.58 -20.30 -32.73
CA ASP A 234 -17.68 -21.46 -32.72
C ASP A 234 -18.48 -22.72 -32.35
N ILE A 235 -18.42 -23.73 -33.22
CA ILE A 235 -19.07 -25.02 -32.99
C ILE A 235 -18.31 -25.73 -31.87
N PRO A 236 -18.96 -26.12 -30.77
CA PRO A 236 -18.33 -26.95 -29.74
C PRO A 236 -17.77 -28.21 -30.39
N ILE A 237 -16.51 -28.53 -30.09
CA ILE A 237 -15.93 -29.80 -30.52
C ILE A 237 -16.68 -30.91 -29.78
N SER A 238 -17.71 -31.47 -30.42
CA SER A 238 -18.38 -32.67 -29.91
C SER A 238 -17.36 -33.82 -29.95
N PRO A 239 -17.23 -34.63 -28.89
CA PRO A 239 -16.41 -35.83 -28.97
C PRO A 239 -16.91 -36.69 -30.14
N GLU A 240 -16.00 -37.11 -31.02
CA GLU A 240 -16.35 -38.08 -32.08
C GLU A 240 -16.95 -39.32 -31.42
N PRO A 241 -18.11 -39.82 -31.88
CA PRO A 241 -18.61 -41.10 -31.41
C PRO A 241 -17.57 -42.16 -31.78
N ASN A 242 -17.03 -42.85 -30.77
CA ASN A 242 -16.19 -44.03 -30.97
C ASN A 242 -16.94 -45.01 -31.88
N THR A 243 -16.62 -45.04 -33.18
CA THR A 243 -17.12 -46.08 -34.07
C THR A 243 -16.54 -47.41 -33.60
N PRO A 244 -17.37 -48.39 -33.20
CA PRO A 244 -16.88 -49.69 -32.78
C PRO A 244 -16.10 -50.31 -33.94
N LYS A 245 -14.86 -50.75 -33.66
CA LYS A 245 -14.11 -51.62 -34.59
C LYS A 245 -14.95 -52.86 -34.85
N THR A 246 -15.46 -53.00 -36.06
CA THR A 246 -16.01 -54.27 -36.55
C THR A 246 -14.86 -55.26 -36.69
N THR A 247 -14.79 -56.20 -35.75
CA THR A 247 -14.02 -57.43 -35.95
C THR A 247 -14.79 -58.29 -36.95
N THR A 248 -14.31 -58.35 -38.19
CA THR A 248 -14.70 -59.39 -39.13
C THR A 248 -14.01 -60.70 -38.74
N ASN A 249 -14.82 -61.76 -38.67
CA ASN A 249 -14.52 -63.14 -38.25
C ASN A 249 -13.19 -63.73 -38.72
#